data_AF-A0A327HQ48-F1
#
_entry.id   AF-A0A327HQ48-F1
#
_cell.length_a   1.000
_cell.length_b   1.000
_cell.length_c   1.000
_cell.angle_alpha   90.00
_cell.angle_beta   90.00
_cell.angle_gamma   90.00
#
_symmetry.space_group_name_H-M   'P 1'
#
loop_
_entity.id
_entity.type
_entity.pdbx_description
1 polymer ?
#
loop_
_entity_poly.entity_id
_entity_poly.type
_entity_poly.pdbx_seq_one_letter_code
_entity_poly.pdbx_strand_id
1 'polypeptide(L)'
;MVSAKSKSLNMYIGRKFKSFFLIFLFLTSLIFIDVNTTDYGIEGCEKNVAVNDENTNSTNITFIAFGDSQHWDSTNSQNDYQVEALNHFTEKLSWSDAGYEELGEISDIRGVIMAGDITQNGRDGRVFSDDEYGEFIERYGLCGNKKLKYPIYEGYGNHDYYQWSDIFYRIPQDHPVIESVSIRNEYRSNLTNTAPGMDGHYSWEWDNIHFIQLNLAPSDITPTYEEGGYRDPHNALTFMKNDMDEHVVGTSKKVMLIAHYGPWAWREWDEAQITNFCQAIEEYKSYIIGYIHGHSHSTKVYNWCEITIFNSGSPYHDDKIHTSYNEDFRGRFTLFRITQNITNDIRLIAVDVSWSVENYVEGDIDTLDLKMKEWNGYPYVEYF
;
A
#
# COMPACT_ATOMS: atom_id res chain seq x y z
N MET A 1 61.04 -55.87 9.47
CA MET A 1 59.58 -55.67 9.64
C MET A 1 59.32 -54.43 10.48
N VAL A 2 59.28 -53.25 9.86
CA VAL A 2 58.66 -52.02 10.40
C VAL A 2 58.29 -51.18 9.18
N SER A 3 57.20 -50.42 9.25
CA SER A 3 56.78 -49.35 8.32
C SER A 3 55.78 -49.72 7.21
N ALA A 4 54.53 -49.93 7.60
CA ALA A 4 53.39 -49.71 6.69
C ALA A 4 52.13 -49.13 7.38
N LYS A 5 52.15 -48.84 8.69
CA LYS A 5 50.93 -48.47 9.45
C LYS A 5 50.79 -46.97 9.82
N SER A 6 51.75 -46.09 9.56
CA SER A 6 51.60 -44.66 9.94
C SER A 6 51.13 -43.72 8.81
N LYS A 7 51.06 -44.18 7.54
CA LYS A 7 50.65 -43.31 6.41
C LYS A 7 49.14 -43.25 6.16
N SER A 8 48.34 -44.23 6.59
CA SER A 8 46.88 -44.21 6.34
C SER A 8 46.09 -43.37 7.35
N LEU A 9 46.58 -43.22 8.58
CA LEU A 9 45.86 -42.48 9.63
C LEU A 9 45.92 -40.96 9.41
N ASN A 10 47.06 -40.42 8.96
CA ASN A 10 47.20 -38.99 8.64
C ASN A 10 46.39 -38.55 7.42
N MET A 11 46.12 -39.45 6.47
CA MET A 11 45.34 -39.14 5.28
C MET A 11 43.82 -39.16 5.53
N TYR A 12 43.36 -39.97 6.49
CA TYR A 12 41.94 -40.07 6.85
C TYR A 12 41.50 -38.99 7.85
N ILE A 13 42.38 -38.62 8.78
CA ILE A 13 42.13 -37.52 9.74
C ILE A 13 42.12 -36.16 9.02
N GLY A 14 43.00 -35.94 8.05
CA GLY A 14 43.07 -34.68 7.30
C GLY A 14 41.87 -34.38 6.39
N ARG A 15 41.17 -35.41 5.88
CA ARG A 15 39.95 -35.22 5.08
C ARG A 15 38.71 -34.93 5.94
N LYS A 16 38.53 -35.64 7.06
CA LYS A 16 37.42 -35.35 7.99
C LYS A 16 37.58 -34.01 8.70
N PHE A 17 38.81 -33.61 9.07
CA PHE A 17 39.05 -32.27 9.62
C PHE A 17 38.80 -31.17 8.60
N LYS A 18 39.16 -31.34 7.32
CA LYS A 18 38.84 -30.34 6.28
C LYS A 18 37.34 -30.22 5.99
N SER A 19 36.59 -31.34 5.98
CA SER A 19 35.13 -31.28 5.83
C SER A 19 34.44 -30.70 7.07
N PHE A 20 34.91 -31.02 8.27
CA PHE A 20 34.37 -30.43 9.51
C PHE A 20 34.73 -28.95 9.62
N PHE A 21 35.93 -28.54 9.20
CA PHE A 21 36.33 -27.13 9.18
C PHE A 21 35.63 -26.34 8.09
N LEU A 22 35.30 -26.94 6.92
CA LEU A 22 34.44 -26.32 5.91
C LEU A 22 32.99 -26.22 6.39
N ILE A 23 32.43 -27.28 6.99
CA ILE A 23 31.07 -27.28 7.55
C ILE A 23 30.98 -26.29 8.72
N PHE A 24 32.01 -26.23 9.56
CA PHE A 24 32.10 -25.26 10.65
C PHE A 24 32.30 -23.84 10.11
N LEU A 25 33.13 -23.60 9.08
CA LEU A 25 33.21 -22.30 8.41
C LEU A 25 31.87 -21.90 7.79
N PHE A 26 31.16 -22.84 7.15
CA PHE A 26 29.84 -22.62 6.55
C PHE A 26 28.76 -22.35 7.61
N LEU A 27 28.79 -23.07 8.74
CA LEU A 27 27.90 -22.86 9.89
C LEU A 27 28.26 -21.60 10.67
N THR A 28 29.54 -21.25 10.83
CA THR A 28 29.95 -20.00 11.50
C THR A 28 29.79 -18.78 10.61
N SER A 29 29.87 -18.92 9.29
CA SER A 29 29.46 -17.86 8.36
C SER A 29 27.94 -17.68 8.33
N LEU A 30 27.17 -18.72 8.71
CA LEU A 30 25.72 -18.63 8.93
C LEU A 30 25.35 -18.12 10.33
N ILE A 31 26.28 -18.12 11.30
CA ILE A 31 26.02 -17.72 12.71
C ILE A 31 26.46 -16.26 13.00
N PHE A 32 27.08 -15.56 12.04
CA PHE A 32 27.57 -14.17 12.22
C PHE A 32 27.16 -13.21 11.10
N ILE A 33 25.95 -13.35 10.56
CA ILE A 33 25.24 -12.23 9.91
C ILE A 33 23.77 -12.24 10.34
N ASP A 34 23.54 -12.02 11.64
CA ASP A 34 22.28 -11.43 12.10
C ASP A 34 22.57 -9.94 12.31
N VAL A 35 22.78 -9.23 11.19
CA VAL A 35 23.05 -7.79 11.15
C VAL A 35 22.20 -7.09 10.09
N ASN A 36 21.02 -7.62 9.80
CA ASN A 36 19.98 -6.87 9.12
C ASN A 36 18.87 -6.62 10.14
N THR A 37 19.04 -5.60 10.98
CA THR A 37 17.87 -4.91 11.51
C THR A 37 17.26 -4.17 10.33
N THR A 38 16.49 -4.89 9.50
CA THR A 38 15.70 -4.26 8.44
C THR A 38 14.84 -3.19 9.12
N ASP A 39 15.03 -1.93 8.73
CA ASP A 39 14.21 -0.84 9.22
C ASP A 39 12.83 -0.94 8.54
N TYR A 40 11.79 -1.10 9.36
CA TYR A 40 10.41 -1.13 8.89
C TYR A 40 9.70 0.22 9.09
N GLY A 41 10.43 1.29 9.46
CA GLY A 41 9.88 2.63 9.66
C GLY A 41 8.91 2.76 10.82
N ILE A 42 8.99 1.84 11.79
CA ILE A 42 8.09 1.72 12.94
C ILE A 42 8.64 2.43 14.19
N GLU A 43 9.73 3.18 14.07
CA GLU A 43 10.38 3.75 15.25
C GLU A 43 9.49 4.82 15.89
N GLY A 44 9.18 4.61 17.18
CA GLY A 44 8.26 5.46 17.92
C GLY A 44 6.78 5.12 17.75
N CYS A 45 6.43 4.16 16.88
CA CYS A 45 5.07 3.68 16.77
C CYS A 45 4.72 2.75 17.94
N GLU A 46 3.52 2.90 18.49
CA GLU A 46 3.02 2.06 19.56
C GLU A 46 2.27 0.86 19.00
N LYS A 47 2.47 -0.32 19.59
CA LYS A 47 1.77 -1.54 19.18
C LYS A 47 0.33 -1.54 19.69
N ASN A 48 -0.61 -2.00 18.85
CA ASN A 48 -2.00 -2.23 19.21
C ASN A 48 -2.67 -1.01 19.88
N VAL A 49 -2.45 0.18 19.33
CA VAL A 49 -3.16 1.37 19.79
C VAL A 49 -4.63 1.25 19.38
N ALA A 50 -5.44 0.72 20.28
CA ALA A 50 -6.87 0.92 20.25
C ALA A 50 -7.12 2.37 20.66
N VAL A 51 -7.43 3.23 19.70
CA VAL A 51 -7.95 4.55 20.04
C VAL A 51 -9.35 4.31 20.56
N ASN A 52 -9.59 4.66 21.83
CA ASN A 52 -10.95 4.78 22.35
C ASN A 52 -11.59 5.97 21.63
N ASP A 53 -12.06 5.77 20.39
CA ASP A 53 -13.08 6.63 19.83
C ASP A 53 -14.29 6.41 20.74
N GLU A 54 -14.55 7.40 21.61
CA GLU A 54 -15.83 7.47 22.30
C GLU A 54 -16.88 7.27 21.22
N ASN A 55 -17.77 6.31 21.46
CA ASN A 55 -18.80 5.83 20.55
C ASN A 55 -19.81 6.96 20.24
N THR A 56 -19.36 7.99 19.55
CA THR A 56 -20.16 9.06 19.02
C THR A 56 -20.75 8.50 17.75
N ASN A 57 -22.07 8.34 17.71
CA ASN A 57 -22.84 7.87 16.55
C ASN A 57 -22.76 8.84 15.35
N SER A 58 -21.63 9.52 15.13
CA SER A 58 -21.41 10.49 14.07
C SER A 58 -20.11 10.17 13.34
N THR A 59 -20.22 9.64 12.12
CA THR A 59 -19.08 9.55 11.21
C THR A 59 -18.68 10.94 10.74
N ASN A 60 -17.42 11.32 10.96
CA ASN A 60 -16.78 12.49 10.38
C ASN A 60 -15.29 12.20 10.18
N ILE A 61 -14.95 11.77 8.97
CA ILE A 61 -13.61 11.29 8.62
C ILE A 61 -13.11 12.12 7.45
N THR A 62 -11.91 12.67 7.57
CA THR A 62 -11.15 13.21 6.44
C THR A 62 -9.88 12.36 6.29
N PHE A 63 -9.57 11.92 5.07
CA PHE A 63 -8.36 11.14 4.79
C PHE A 63 -7.88 11.36 3.37
N ILE A 64 -6.65 10.96 3.09
CA ILE A 64 -6.04 11.07 1.77
C ILE A 64 -5.84 9.67 1.20
N ALA A 65 -5.97 9.48 -0.11
CA ALA A 65 -5.49 8.27 -0.77
C ALA A 65 -4.68 8.55 -2.04
N PHE A 66 -3.69 7.71 -2.30
CA PHE A 66 -2.89 7.70 -3.52
C PHE A 66 -2.36 6.28 -3.78
N GLY A 67 -1.65 6.05 -4.87
CA GLY A 67 -0.95 4.79 -5.14
C GLY A 67 0.31 5.03 -5.95
N ASP A 68 1.03 3.96 -6.25
CA ASP A 68 2.11 3.95 -7.25
C ASP A 68 3.23 4.96 -6.94
N SER A 69 3.71 4.99 -5.68
CA SER A 69 4.91 5.76 -5.35
C SER A 69 6.11 5.25 -6.10
N GLN A 70 6.16 3.93 -6.33
CA GLN A 70 7.15 3.19 -7.11
C GLN A 70 8.54 3.78 -6.91
N HIS A 71 9.10 3.62 -5.71
CA HIS A 71 10.41 4.17 -5.40
C HIS A 71 11.50 3.55 -6.30
N TRP A 72 12.22 4.42 -7.01
CA TRP A 72 13.49 4.16 -7.68
C TRP A 72 14.18 5.49 -8.04
N ASP A 73 15.41 5.43 -8.54
CA ASP A 73 16.26 6.62 -8.80
C ASP A 73 15.54 7.77 -9.53
N SER A 74 14.67 7.47 -10.51
CA SER A 74 14.02 8.51 -11.30
C SER A 74 12.75 9.11 -10.67
N THR A 75 12.20 8.47 -9.63
CA THR A 75 10.97 8.90 -8.94
C THR A 75 11.23 9.50 -7.57
N ASN A 76 12.48 9.46 -7.08
CA ASN A 76 12.85 9.95 -5.75
C ASN A 76 12.44 11.41 -5.53
N SER A 77 12.77 12.29 -6.48
CA SER A 77 12.41 13.71 -6.36
C SER A 77 10.90 13.96 -6.38
N GLN A 78 10.15 13.18 -7.16
CA GLN A 78 8.71 13.29 -7.28
C GLN A 78 8.02 12.78 -6.01
N ASN A 79 8.60 11.79 -5.34
CA ASN A 79 8.16 11.36 -4.03
C ASN A 79 8.49 12.38 -2.93
N ASP A 80 9.63 13.07 -2.99
CA ASP A 80 9.90 14.19 -2.08
C ASP A 80 8.84 15.29 -2.23
N TYR A 81 8.49 15.65 -3.48
CA TYR A 81 7.45 16.63 -3.74
C TYR A 81 6.03 16.15 -3.42
N GLN A 82 5.74 14.86 -3.56
CA GLN A 82 4.50 14.26 -3.07
C GLN A 82 4.36 14.48 -1.56
N VAL A 83 5.42 14.22 -0.79
CA VAL A 83 5.40 14.41 0.67
C VAL A 83 5.21 15.89 1.03
N GLU A 84 5.89 16.81 0.35
CA GLU A 84 5.68 18.25 0.51
C GLU A 84 4.21 18.65 0.23
N ALA A 85 3.64 18.17 -0.88
CA ALA A 85 2.25 18.43 -1.23
C ALA A 85 1.27 17.87 -0.18
N LEU A 86 1.47 16.61 0.25
CA LEU A 86 0.65 15.97 1.28
C LEU A 86 0.72 16.73 2.60
N ASN A 87 1.92 17.15 3.02
CA ASN A 87 2.11 17.85 4.28
C ASN A 87 1.48 19.25 4.28
N HIS A 88 1.41 19.93 3.15
CA HIS A 88 1.12 21.36 3.13
C HIS A 88 -0.12 21.79 2.33
N PHE A 89 -0.81 20.89 1.63
CA PHE A 89 -1.93 21.31 0.79
C PHE A 89 -3.05 22.04 1.55
N THR A 90 -3.28 21.70 2.83
CA THR A 90 -4.30 22.36 3.67
C THR A 90 -3.93 23.79 4.08
N GLU A 91 -2.70 24.23 3.83
CA GLU A 91 -2.28 25.62 4.06
C GLU A 91 -2.70 26.55 2.92
N LYS A 92 -3.00 25.97 1.75
CA LYS A 92 -3.28 26.69 0.50
C LYS A 92 -4.66 26.40 -0.07
N LEU A 93 -5.23 25.25 0.27
CA LEU A 93 -6.49 24.75 -0.25
C LEU A 93 -7.49 24.52 0.88
N SER A 94 -8.76 24.69 0.52
CA SER A 94 -9.95 24.49 1.34
C SER A 94 -10.97 23.65 0.55
N TRP A 95 -12.02 23.16 1.20
CA TRP A 95 -13.10 22.48 0.47
C TRP A 95 -13.82 23.38 -0.54
N SER A 96 -13.76 24.70 -0.36
CA SER A 96 -14.35 25.66 -1.30
C SER A 96 -13.63 25.69 -2.65
N ASP A 97 -12.34 25.33 -2.70
CA ASP A 97 -11.58 25.22 -3.96
C ASP A 97 -12.10 24.08 -4.85
N ALA A 98 -12.79 23.11 -4.25
CA ALA A 98 -13.52 22.06 -4.96
C ALA A 98 -15.03 22.36 -5.13
N GLY A 99 -15.52 23.55 -4.75
CA GLY A 99 -16.93 23.91 -4.87
C GLY A 99 -17.82 23.43 -3.71
N TYR A 100 -17.24 23.07 -2.57
CA TYR A 100 -17.98 22.73 -1.35
C TYR A 100 -17.81 23.82 -0.28
N GLU A 101 -18.43 24.99 -0.49
CA GLU A 101 -18.27 26.13 0.41
C GLU A 101 -18.77 25.83 1.84
N GLU A 102 -19.73 24.90 1.98
CA GLU A 102 -20.31 24.55 3.28
C GLU A 102 -19.36 23.80 4.21
N LEU A 103 -18.29 23.21 3.68
CA LEU A 103 -17.34 22.39 4.45
C LEU A 103 -16.17 23.21 5.01
N GLY A 104 -15.88 24.39 4.45
CA GLY A 104 -14.83 25.30 4.93
C GLY A 104 -13.42 24.74 4.81
N GLU A 105 -12.62 24.92 5.86
CA GLU A 105 -11.21 24.49 5.91
C GLU A 105 -11.08 22.96 5.96
N ILE A 106 -9.95 22.47 5.44
CA ILE A 106 -9.59 21.04 5.52
C ILE A 106 -8.89 20.80 6.86
N SER A 107 -9.48 19.96 7.71
CA SER A 107 -8.94 19.61 9.03
C SER A 107 -9.08 18.11 9.31
N ASP A 108 -8.45 17.66 10.40
CA ASP A 108 -8.65 16.34 10.99
C ASP A 108 -8.39 15.17 10.01
N ILE A 109 -7.32 15.28 9.23
CA ILE A 109 -6.84 14.21 8.36
C ILE A 109 -6.37 13.04 9.23
N ARG A 110 -7.09 11.92 9.17
CA ARG A 110 -6.82 10.73 10.00
C ARG A 110 -5.62 9.93 9.55
N GLY A 111 -5.27 10.01 8.27
CA GLY A 111 -4.17 9.28 7.69
C GLY A 111 -4.18 9.32 6.18
N VAL A 112 -3.17 8.66 5.62
CA VAL A 112 -2.99 8.47 4.19
C VAL A 112 -3.14 6.99 3.86
N ILE A 113 -4.02 6.64 2.95
CA ILE A 113 -4.21 5.30 2.42
C ILE A 113 -3.40 5.17 1.13
N MET A 114 -2.60 4.12 1.00
CA MET A 114 -1.81 3.90 -0.20
C MET A 114 -2.20 2.59 -0.90
N ALA A 115 -2.66 2.67 -2.15
CA ALA A 115 -3.22 1.57 -2.93
C ALA A 115 -2.16 0.82 -3.75
N GLY A 116 -1.08 0.38 -3.09
CA GLY A 116 -0.07 -0.49 -3.72
C GLY A 116 1.04 0.23 -4.47
N ASP A 117 1.99 -0.58 -4.93
CA ASP A 117 3.19 -0.20 -5.67
C ASP A 117 4.08 0.77 -4.90
N ILE A 118 4.57 0.28 -3.76
CA ILE A 118 5.51 0.97 -2.88
C ILE A 118 6.84 1.20 -3.62
N THR A 119 7.38 0.12 -4.17
CA THR A 119 8.68 0.06 -4.83
C THR A 119 8.51 -0.20 -6.31
N GLN A 120 9.54 0.04 -7.11
CA GLN A 120 9.51 -0.28 -8.54
C GLN A 120 9.82 -1.75 -8.82
N ASN A 121 10.65 -2.38 -7.99
CA ASN A 121 11.21 -3.71 -8.24
C ASN A 121 11.20 -4.64 -7.01
N GLY A 122 10.51 -4.28 -5.92
CA GLY A 122 10.44 -5.09 -4.71
C GLY A 122 11.75 -5.15 -3.93
N ARG A 123 12.60 -4.12 -4.01
CA ARG A 123 13.97 -4.13 -3.44
C ARG A 123 14.04 -3.45 -2.08
N ASP A 124 14.83 -4.03 -1.18
CA ASP A 124 14.98 -3.59 0.22
C ASP A 124 16.44 -3.49 0.68
N GLY A 125 17.37 -3.34 -0.27
CA GLY A 125 18.79 -3.15 0.02
C GLY A 125 19.55 -4.37 0.57
N ARG A 126 18.87 -5.51 0.84
CA ARG A 126 19.54 -6.69 1.43
C ARG A 126 20.44 -7.42 0.43
N VAL A 127 20.03 -7.47 -0.84
CA VAL A 127 20.74 -8.20 -1.91
C VAL A 127 21.36 -7.26 -2.94
N PHE A 128 20.72 -6.13 -3.21
CA PHE A 128 21.19 -5.11 -4.15
C PHE A 128 21.60 -3.82 -3.44
N SER A 129 22.41 -3.00 -4.11
CA SER A 129 22.74 -1.66 -3.62
C SER A 129 21.54 -0.72 -3.55
N ASP A 130 20.51 -0.98 -4.35
CA ASP A 130 19.35 -0.11 -4.49
C ASP A 130 18.33 -0.49 -3.41
N ASP A 131 18.11 0.41 -2.46
CA ASP A 131 17.21 0.23 -1.32
C ASP A 131 15.91 1.04 -1.51
N GLU A 132 15.08 0.60 -2.47
CA GLU A 132 13.81 1.24 -2.80
C GLU A 132 12.86 1.30 -1.59
N TYR A 133 12.84 0.24 -0.78
CA TYR A 133 12.06 0.20 0.45
C TYR A 133 12.60 1.15 1.52
N GLY A 134 13.92 1.26 1.71
CA GLY A 134 14.53 2.24 2.61
C GLY A 134 14.15 3.68 2.25
N GLU A 135 14.10 4.00 0.94
CA GLU A 135 13.65 5.31 0.44
C GLU A 135 12.16 5.58 0.74
N PHE A 136 11.31 4.54 0.70
CA PHE A 136 9.92 4.62 1.16
C PHE A 136 9.86 4.87 2.67
N ILE A 137 10.63 4.12 3.46
CA ILE A 137 10.67 4.26 4.91
C ILE A 137 11.14 5.65 5.34
N GLU A 138 12.18 6.21 4.72
CA GLU A 138 12.67 7.55 5.05
C GLU A 138 11.61 8.63 4.82
N ARG A 139 10.77 8.47 3.79
CA ARG A 139 9.74 9.45 3.45
C ARG A 139 8.48 9.26 4.27
N TYR A 140 7.93 8.06 4.27
CA TYR A 140 6.56 7.83 4.73
C TYR A 140 6.49 7.29 6.17
N GLY A 141 7.50 6.57 6.64
CA GLY A 141 7.43 5.93 7.96
C GLY A 141 6.19 5.04 8.10
N LEU A 142 5.57 4.99 9.28
CA LEU A 142 4.27 4.32 9.48
C LEU A 142 3.27 5.21 10.24
N CYS A 143 3.69 5.82 11.34
CA CYS A 143 2.79 6.51 12.27
C CYS A 143 2.96 8.05 12.23
N GLY A 144 3.38 8.61 11.10
CA GLY A 144 3.73 10.03 10.98
C GLY A 144 5.07 10.39 11.64
N ASN A 145 5.99 9.42 11.69
CA ASN A 145 7.26 9.47 12.41
C ASN A 145 8.48 9.82 11.53
N LYS A 146 8.25 10.12 10.25
CA LYS A 146 9.30 10.42 9.25
C LYS A 146 8.97 11.74 8.53
N LYS A 147 9.27 11.89 7.24
CA LYS A 147 8.99 13.16 6.52
C LYS A 147 7.48 13.43 6.36
N LEU A 148 6.70 12.40 6.04
CA LEU A 148 5.24 12.49 6.07
C LEU A 148 4.76 12.62 7.52
N LYS A 149 3.95 13.63 7.79
CA LYS A 149 3.45 13.92 9.14
C LYS A 149 2.20 13.13 9.56
N TYR A 150 1.63 12.35 8.64
CA TYR A 150 0.43 11.56 8.84
C TYR A 150 0.75 10.07 8.96
N PRO A 151 -0.04 9.28 9.70
CA PRO A 151 0.05 7.84 9.64
C PRO A 151 -0.35 7.34 8.23
N ILE A 152 0.30 6.27 7.79
CA ILE A 152 0.06 5.65 6.48
C ILE A 152 -0.51 4.23 6.63
N TYR A 153 -1.46 3.92 5.76
CA TYR A 153 -2.13 2.63 5.61
C TYR A 153 -1.82 2.13 4.21
N GLU A 154 -0.59 1.64 4.02
CA GLU A 154 -0.14 1.14 2.73
C GLU A 154 -0.57 -0.30 2.47
N GLY A 155 -0.88 -0.57 1.20
CA GLY A 155 -0.88 -1.93 0.66
C GLY A 155 0.26 -2.11 -0.32
N TYR A 156 0.48 -3.36 -0.74
CA TYR A 156 1.43 -3.70 -1.80
C TYR A 156 0.73 -3.90 -3.15
N GLY A 157 1.46 -3.68 -4.24
CA GLY A 157 1.01 -3.84 -5.61
C GLY A 157 1.88 -4.82 -6.41
N ASN A 158 1.78 -4.78 -7.74
CA ASN A 158 2.47 -5.74 -8.60
C ASN A 158 3.97 -5.48 -8.78
N HIS A 159 4.42 -4.26 -8.51
CA HIS A 159 5.84 -3.88 -8.53
C HIS A 159 6.58 -4.21 -7.24
N ASP A 160 5.84 -4.48 -6.15
CA ASP A 160 6.42 -4.87 -4.86
C ASP A 160 6.83 -6.34 -4.81
N TYR A 161 6.35 -7.14 -5.78
CA TYR A 161 6.90 -8.46 -6.04
C TYR A 161 8.28 -8.32 -6.68
N TYR A 162 9.22 -9.05 -6.11
CA TYR A 162 10.61 -8.98 -6.53
C TYR A 162 10.85 -9.44 -7.98
N GLN A 163 11.82 -8.82 -8.65
CA GLN A 163 12.19 -9.13 -10.04
C GLN A 163 12.84 -10.52 -10.21
N TRP A 164 12.15 -11.40 -10.95
CA TRP A 164 12.43 -12.84 -11.13
C TRP A 164 13.85 -13.26 -11.56
N SER A 165 14.65 -12.36 -12.15
CA SER A 165 15.96 -12.71 -12.70
C SER A 165 17.01 -13.06 -11.65
N ASP A 166 16.79 -12.74 -10.37
CA ASP A 166 17.76 -13.00 -9.31
C ASP A 166 17.47 -14.27 -8.50
N ILE A 167 18.50 -15.10 -8.36
CA ILE A 167 18.43 -16.37 -7.65
C ILE A 167 18.31 -16.21 -6.12
N PHE A 168 18.75 -15.08 -5.56
CA PHE A 168 18.81 -14.87 -4.12
C PHE A 168 17.44 -14.69 -3.47
N TYR A 169 16.46 -14.13 -4.18
CA TYR A 169 15.06 -14.09 -3.72
C TYR A 169 14.23 -15.25 -4.27
N ARG A 170 14.63 -15.84 -5.40
CA ARG A 170 13.96 -17.00 -5.98
C ARG A 170 14.03 -18.25 -5.11
N ILE A 171 15.18 -18.50 -4.46
CA ILE A 171 15.37 -19.68 -3.61
C ILE A 171 14.50 -19.65 -2.36
N PRO A 172 14.47 -18.55 -1.58
CA PRO A 172 13.63 -18.49 -0.39
C PRO A 172 12.17 -18.15 -0.71
N GLN A 173 11.87 -17.63 -1.91
CA GLN A 173 10.56 -17.07 -2.28
C GLN A 173 10.18 -15.84 -1.44
N ASP A 174 11.19 -15.09 -1.00
CA ASP A 174 10.99 -13.92 -0.16
C ASP A 174 10.53 -12.73 -1.01
N HIS A 175 9.53 -12.01 -0.51
CA HIS A 175 9.01 -10.77 -1.07
C HIS A 175 9.05 -9.69 0.00
N PRO A 176 10.22 -9.09 0.28
CA PRO A 176 10.39 -8.24 1.46
C PRO A 176 9.40 -7.11 1.60
N VAL A 177 9.11 -6.43 0.49
CA VAL A 177 8.23 -5.27 0.50
C VAL A 177 6.81 -5.69 0.86
N ILE A 178 6.36 -6.83 0.34
CA ILE A 178 5.04 -7.43 0.64
C ILE A 178 4.99 -7.88 2.11
N GLU A 179 5.99 -8.65 2.55
CA GLU A 179 6.10 -9.13 3.92
C GLU A 179 6.13 -7.97 4.92
N SER A 180 6.74 -6.85 4.54
CA SER A 180 6.84 -5.66 5.37
C SER A 180 5.47 -5.09 5.75
N VAL A 181 4.47 -5.18 4.86
CA VAL A 181 3.10 -4.72 5.15
C VAL A 181 2.50 -5.53 6.30
N SER A 182 2.71 -6.86 6.29
CA SER A 182 2.28 -7.74 7.38
C SER A 182 3.01 -7.42 8.69
N ILE A 183 4.33 -7.24 8.63
CA ILE A 183 5.15 -6.91 9.81
C ILE A 183 4.70 -5.59 10.45
N ARG A 184 4.31 -4.62 9.61
CA ARG A 184 3.87 -3.29 10.04
C ARG A 184 2.44 -3.26 10.59
N ASN A 185 1.63 -4.29 10.34
CA ASN A 185 0.22 -4.33 10.78
C ASN A 185 0.07 -4.04 12.28
N GLU A 186 0.80 -4.74 13.15
CA GLU A 186 0.62 -4.63 14.61
C GLU A 186 0.86 -3.21 15.20
N TYR A 187 1.41 -2.29 14.42
CA TYR A 187 1.68 -0.90 14.79
C TYR A 187 0.66 0.09 14.22
N ARG A 188 -0.32 -0.39 13.44
CA ARG A 188 -1.42 0.45 12.93
C ARG A 188 -2.47 0.65 14.00
N SER A 189 -2.96 1.88 14.11
CA SER A 189 -4.07 2.22 15.00
C SER A 189 -5.39 1.66 14.48
N ASN A 190 -6.24 1.22 15.42
CA ASN A 190 -7.60 0.75 15.18
C ASN A 190 -7.74 -0.48 14.27
N LEU A 191 -6.72 -1.34 14.23
CA LEU A 191 -6.85 -2.62 13.55
C LEU A 191 -8.00 -3.45 14.12
N THR A 192 -8.77 -4.04 13.22
CA THR A 192 -9.83 -5.00 13.53
C THR A 192 -9.43 -6.42 13.20
N ASN A 193 -8.71 -6.61 12.10
CA ASN A 193 -8.29 -7.92 11.62
C ASN A 193 -7.02 -7.85 10.77
N THR A 194 -6.31 -8.97 10.68
CA THR A 194 -5.11 -9.14 9.85
C THR A 194 -5.10 -10.55 9.27
N ALA A 195 -4.74 -10.70 8.00
CA ALA A 195 -4.53 -12.00 7.40
C ALA A 195 -3.37 -12.76 8.09
N PRO A 196 -3.39 -14.10 8.08
CA PRO A 196 -2.38 -14.91 8.75
C PRO A 196 -1.00 -14.78 8.09
N GLY A 197 0.04 -14.99 8.88
CA GLY A 197 1.42 -15.08 8.37
C GLY A 197 1.90 -13.78 7.72
N MET A 198 2.32 -13.87 6.45
CA MET A 198 2.87 -12.75 5.68
C MET A 198 1.96 -12.29 4.54
N ASP A 199 0.69 -12.71 4.55
CA ASP A 199 -0.30 -12.38 3.51
C ASP A 199 -0.63 -10.88 3.46
N GLY A 200 -0.37 -10.14 4.54
CA GLY A 200 -0.34 -8.68 4.52
C GLY A 200 -1.70 -7.97 4.41
N HIS A 201 -2.81 -8.68 4.22
CA HIS A 201 -4.16 -8.06 4.26
C HIS A 201 -4.54 -7.65 5.68
N TYR A 202 -5.31 -6.58 5.80
CA TYR A 202 -5.75 -6.08 7.09
C TYR A 202 -7.00 -5.22 6.96
N SER A 203 -7.70 -5.05 8.08
CA SER A 203 -8.82 -4.14 8.21
C SER A 203 -8.68 -3.27 9.45
N TRP A 204 -9.27 -2.07 9.39
CA TRP A 204 -9.29 -1.14 10.51
C TRP A 204 -10.57 -0.31 10.50
N GLU A 205 -10.81 0.36 11.62
CA GLU A 205 -11.98 1.22 11.79
C GLU A 205 -11.60 2.68 12.04
N TRP A 206 -12.30 3.58 11.35
CA TRP A 206 -12.42 4.98 11.71
C TRP A 206 -13.91 5.30 11.86
N ASP A 207 -14.33 5.74 13.05
CA ASP A 207 -15.74 5.87 13.41
C ASP A 207 -16.54 4.59 13.05
N ASN A 208 -17.64 4.75 12.31
CA ASN A 208 -18.51 3.67 11.84
C ASN A 208 -18.19 3.24 10.39
N ILE A 209 -16.97 3.52 9.91
CA ILE A 209 -16.46 3.05 8.61
C ILE A 209 -15.37 2.01 8.82
N HIS A 210 -15.58 0.85 8.22
CA HIS A 210 -14.68 -0.28 8.20
C HIS A 210 -13.89 -0.27 6.89
N PHE A 211 -12.57 -0.20 6.97
CA PHE A 211 -11.68 -0.17 5.81
C PHE A 211 -11.01 -1.53 5.67
N ILE A 212 -10.87 -2.03 4.43
CA ILE A 212 -10.25 -3.33 4.15
C ILE A 212 -9.18 -3.15 3.07
N GLN A 213 -7.91 -3.37 3.44
CA GLN A 213 -6.77 -3.40 2.52
C GLN A 213 -6.56 -4.84 2.03
N LEU A 214 -6.82 -5.04 0.74
CA LEU A 214 -6.74 -6.30 0.00
C LEU A 214 -5.47 -6.42 -0.86
N ASN A 215 -4.59 -5.42 -0.75
CA ASN A 215 -3.29 -5.33 -1.42
C ASN A 215 -3.39 -5.53 -2.93
N LEU A 216 -2.73 -6.53 -3.52
CA LEU A 216 -2.60 -6.66 -4.98
C LEU A 216 -3.96 -6.70 -5.71
N ALA A 217 -4.77 -7.70 -5.43
CA ALA A 217 -6.01 -7.99 -6.16
C ALA A 217 -7.01 -8.73 -5.25
N PRO A 218 -8.30 -8.38 -5.28
CA PRO A 218 -9.36 -9.10 -4.54
C PRO A 218 -9.67 -10.49 -5.14
N SER A 219 -8.72 -11.44 -5.02
CA SER A 219 -8.77 -12.78 -5.61
C SER A 219 -8.23 -13.84 -4.67
N ASP A 220 -8.59 -15.09 -4.95
CA ASP A 220 -7.95 -16.30 -4.37
C ASP A 220 -7.22 -17.12 -5.45
N ILE A 221 -7.20 -16.64 -6.69
CA ILE A 221 -6.63 -17.35 -7.83
C ILE A 221 -5.21 -16.86 -8.04
N THR A 222 -4.22 -17.72 -7.74
CA THR A 222 -2.83 -17.47 -8.14
C THR A 222 -2.71 -17.57 -9.67
N PRO A 223 -2.24 -16.51 -10.35
CA PRO A 223 -2.16 -16.49 -11.81
C PRO A 223 -1.10 -17.47 -12.33
N THR A 224 -1.31 -18.05 -13.52
CA THR A 224 -0.37 -19.02 -14.12
C THR A 224 0.60 -18.41 -15.12
N TYR A 225 0.60 -17.08 -15.28
CA TYR A 225 1.39 -16.37 -16.29
C TYR A 225 2.89 -16.70 -16.19
N GLU A 226 3.61 -16.77 -17.32
CA GLU A 226 5.00 -17.25 -17.39
C GLU A 226 5.99 -16.46 -16.49
N GLU A 227 5.64 -15.22 -16.12
CA GLU A 227 6.33 -14.40 -15.11
C GLU A 227 5.52 -14.23 -13.79
N GLY A 228 4.25 -14.63 -13.76
CA GLY A 228 3.23 -14.22 -12.77
C GLY A 228 2.70 -15.29 -11.82
N GLY A 229 3.30 -16.49 -11.78
CA GLY A 229 3.05 -17.49 -10.73
C GLY A 229 3.42 -17.04 -9.30
N TYR A 230 4.02 -15.86 -9.16
CA TYR A 230 4.53 -15.30 -7.90
C TYR A 230 3.70 -14.13 -7.40
N ARG A 231 2.83 -13.56 -8.24
CA ARG A 231 1.92 -12.47 -7.84
C ARG A 231 0.68 -13.07 -7.22
N ASP A 232 0.90 -13.77 -6.12
CA ASP A 232 -0.14 -14.45 -5.36
C ASP A 232 -1.02 -13.40 -4.68
N PRO A 233 -2.33 -13.36 -4.94
CA PRO A 233 -3.26 -12.48 -4.23
C PRO A 233 -3.40 -12.80 -2.73
N HIS A 234 -2.78 -13.88 -2.24
CA HIS A 234 -2.77 -14.27 -0.82
C HIS A 234 -4.18 -14.44 -0.25
N ASN A 235 -5.06 -15.10 -1.01
CA ASN A 235 -6.46 -15.36 -0.65
C ASN A 235 -7.24 -14.09 -0.21
N ALA A 236 -6.98 -12.95 -0.85
CA ALA A 236 -7.58 -11.66 -0.51
C ALA A 236 -9.11 -11.70 -0.56
N LEU A 237 -9.70 -12.43 -1.50
CA LEU A 237 -11.16 -12.51 -1.61
C LEU A 237 -11.74 -13.29 -0.42
N THR A 238 -11.14 -14.41 -0.05
CA THR A 238 -11.51 -15.16 1.16
C THR A 238 -11.34 -14.30 2.42
N PHE A 239 -10.22 -13.56 2.55
CA PHE A 239 -10.02 -12.62 3.67
C PHE A 239 -11.15 -11.59 3.74
N MET A 240 -11.47 -10.94 2.61
CA MET A 240 -12.55 -9.96 2.53
C MET A 240 -13.88 -10.52 3.01
N LYS A 241 -14.30 -11.69 2.49
CA LYS A 241 -15.62 -12.26 2.84
C LYS A 241 -15.70 -12.60 4.33
N ASN A 242 -14.65 -13.20 4.89
CA ASN A 242 -14.59 -13.53 6.32
C ASN A 242 -14.63 -12.27 7.20
N ASP A 243 -13.83 -11.26 6.84
CA ASP A 243 -13.75 -10.00 7.57
C ASP A 243 -15.09 -9.22 7.55
N MET A 244 -15.76 -9.21 6.39
CA MET A 244 -17.10 -8.65 6.23
C MET A 244 -18.13 -9.37 7.10
N ASP A 245 -18.15 -10.70 7.07
CA ASP A 245 -19.09 -11.52 7.85
C ASP A 245 -18.89 -11.34 9.36
N GLU A 246 -17.63 -11.21 9.81
CA GLU A 246 -17.29 -11.12 11.23
C GLU A 246 -17.51 -9.70 11.80
N HIS A 247 -17.11 -8.65 11.08
CA HIS A 247 -17.03 -7.29 11.63
C HIS A 247 -18.11 -6.33 11.14
N VAL A 248 -18.75 -6.63 10.00
CA VAL A 248 -19.67 -5.69 9.32
C VAL A 248 -21.09 -6.22 9.27
N VAL A 249 -21.31 -7.48 8.86
CA VAL A 249 -22.66 -8.02 8.67
C VAL A 249 -23.46 -7.98 9.97
N GLY A 250 -24.68 -7.43 9.89
CA GLY A 250 -25.55 -7.26 11.07
C GLY A 250 -25.23 -6.02 11.90
N THR A 251 -24.26 -5.20 11.50
CA THR A 251 -23.96 -3.89 12.10
C THR A 251 -24.45 -2.74 11.21
N SER A 252 -24.27 -1.49 11.67
CA SER A 252 -24.52 -0.28 10.89
C SER A 252 -23.30 0.22 10.10
N LYS A 253 -22.18 -0.51 10.15
CA LYS A 253 -20.93 -0.06 9.54
C LYS A 253 -21.05 0.00 8.01
N LYS A 254 -20.33 0.94 7.42
CA LYS A 254 -20.10 0.99 5.97
C LYS A 254 -18.66 0.65 5.65
N VAL A 255 -18.42 0.23 4.41
CA VAL A 255 -17.16 -0.38 4.01
C VAL A 255 -16.52 0.36 2.86
N MET A 256 -15.24 0.65 3.03
CA MET A 256 -14.34 1.10 1.98
C MET A 256 -13.35 -0.02 1.67
N LEU A 257 -13.38 -0.52 0.43
CA LEU A 257 -12.39 -1.50 -0.03
C LEU A 257 -11.18 -0.78 -0.62
N ILE A 258 -9.99 -1.36 -0.48
CA ILE A 258 -8.75 -0.86 -1.04
C ILE A 258 -7.97 -2.04 -1.63
N ALA A 259 -7.47 -1.90 -2.85
CA ALA A 259 -6.52 -2.81 -3.47
C ALA A 259 -5.81 -2.09 -4.62
N HIS A 260 -4.72 -2.65 -5.12
CA HIS A 260 -3.92 -2.04 -6.17
C HIS A 260 -4.65 -2.08 -7.52
N TYR A 261 -5.21 -3.23 -7.89
CA TYR A 261 -5.91 -3.40 -9.17
C TYR A 261 -7.37 -2.98 -9.15
N GLY A 262 -7.70 -2.02 -10.00
CA GLY A 262 -9.10 -1.77 -10.31
C GLY A 262 -9.73 -2.88 -11.17
N PRO A 263 -11.06 -2.86 -11.35
CA PRO A 263 -11.83 -3.92 -11.99
C PRO A 263 -11.73 -3.93 -13.53
N TRP A 264 -10.52 -4.01 -14.08
CA TRP A 264 -10.28 -4.23 -15.50
C TRP A 264 -9.17 -5.25 -15.71
N ALA A 265 -9.28 -6.05 -16.77
CA ALA A 265 -8.30 -7.10 -17.01
C ALA A 265 -6.92 -6.50 -17.33
N TRP A 266 -5.91 -6.98 -16.63
CA TRP A 266 -4.51 -6.66 -16.87
C TRP A 266 -3.60 -7.82 -16.45
N ARG A 267 -2.93 -8.42 -17.43
CA ARG A 267 -1.94 -9.49 -17.23
C ARG A 267 -2.46 -10.61 -16.30
N GLU A 268 -1.98 -10.65 -15.06
CA GLU A 268 -2.32 -11.59 -13.99
C GLU A 268 -3.73 -11.42 -13.39
N TRP A 269 -4.36 -10.25 -13.55
CA TRP A 269 -5.72 -9.96 -13.11
C TRP A 269 -6.65 -10.10 -14.31
N ASP A 270 -7.44 -11.17 -14.34
CA ASP A 270 -8.26 -11.54 -15.50
C ASP A 270 -9.76 -11.37 -15.27
N GLU A 271 -10.53 -11.48 -16.36
CA GLU A 271 -11.99 -11.34 -16.35
C GLU A 271 -12.69 -12.35 -15.43
N ALA A 272 -12.12 -13.55 -15.23
CA ALA A 272 -12.73 -14.55 -14.35
C ALA A 272 -12.59 -14.12 -12.89
N GLN A 273 -11.41 -13.63 -12.50
CA GLN A 273 -11.17 -13.09 -11.16
C GLN A 273 -12.01 -11.83 -10.90
N ILE A 274 -12.09 -10.91 -11.86
CA ILE A 274 -12.94 -9.71 -11.79
C ILE A 274 -14.42 -10.08 -11.63
N THR A 275 -14.88 -11.07 -12.39
CA THR A 275 -16.25 -11.57 -12.29
C THR A 275 -16.54 -12.17 -10.92
N ASN A 276 -15.61 -12.97 -10.38
CA ASN A 276 -15.75 -13.56 -9.05
C ASN A 276 -15.80 -12.48 -7.96
N PHE A 277 -14.97 -11.44 -8.10
CA PHE A 277 -15.00 -10.31 -7.19
C PHE A 277 -16.34 -9.57 -7.25
N CYS A 278 -16.87 -9.27 -8.44
CA CYS A 278 -18.19 -8.63 -8.56
C CYS A 278 -19.30 -9.49 -7.93
N GLN A 279 -19.27 -10.82 -8.10
CA GLN A 279 -20.23 -11.70 -7.43
C GLN A 279 -20.16 -11.59 -5.91
N ALA A 280 -18.95 -11.47 -5.32
CA ALA A 280 -18.81 -11.22 -3.89
C ALA A 280 -19.29 -9.81 -3.50
N ILE A 281 -19.02 -8.78 -4.31
CA ILE A 281 -19.53 -7.42 -4.07
C ILE A 281 -21.05 -7.41 -4.01
N GLU A 282 -21.75 -8.11 -4.90
CA GLU A 282 -23.22 -8.19 -4.89
C GLU A 282 -23.78 -8.75 -3.57
N GLU A 283 -23.09 -9.70 -2.94
CA GLU A 283 -23.48 -10.26 -1.63
C GLU A 283 -23.41 -9.21 -0.50
N TYR A 284 -22.47 -8.26 -0.58
CA TYR A 284 -22.18 -7.27 0.46
C TYR A 284 -22.53 -5.83 0.08
N LYS A 285 -23.12 -5.61 -1.09
CA LYS A 285 -23.26 -4.29 -1.72
C LYS A 285 -23.90 -3.24 -0.80
N SER A 286 -24.86 -3.62 0.04
CA SER A 286 -25.55 -2.69 0.95
C SER A 286 -24.63 -2.07 2.01
N TYR A 287 -23.47 -2.66 2.26
CA TYR A 287 -22.46 -2.14 3.19
C TYR A 287 -21.38 -1.31 2.49
N ILE A 288 -21.13 -1.52 1.20
CA ILE A 288 -19.98 -0.94 0.49
C ILE A 288 -20.32 0.46 -0.01
N ILE A 289 -19.50 1.44 0.36
CA ILE A 289 -19.60 2.84 -0.09
C ILE A 289 -18.58 3.19 -1.17
N GLY A 290 -17.65 2.28 -1.47
CA GLY A 290 -16.85 2.31 -2.68
C GLY A 290 -15.63 1.40 -2.63
N TYR A 291 -14.78 1.57 -3.64
CA TYR A 291 -13.53 0.82 -3.81
C TYR A 291 -12.42 1.77 -4.29
N ILE A 292 -11.33 1.90 -3.53
CA ILE A 292 -10.14 2.67 -3.89
C ILE A 292 -9.12 1.76 -4.55
N HIS A 293 -8.55 2.20 -5.68
CA HIS A 293 -7.41 1.51 -6.29
C HIS A 293 -6.38 2.45 -6.90
N GLY A 294 -5.24 1.89 -7.32
CA GLY A 294 -4.16 2.57 -8.04
C GLY A 294 -3.91 1.92 -9.41
N HIS A 295 -2.64 1.60 -9.71
CA HIS A 295 -2.15 0.85 -10.88
C HIS A 295 -2.19 1.60 -12.21
N SER A 296 -3.20 2.42 -12.47
CA SER A 296 -3.31 3.09 -13.77
C SER A 296 -2.50 4.39 -13.86
N HIS A 297 -1.83 4.79 -12.78
CA HIS A 297 -1.07 6.04 -12.64
C HIS A 297 -1.88 7.30 -13.02
N SER A 298 -3.20 7.21 -12.94
CA SER A 298 -4.12 8.25 -13.36
C SER A 298 -5.24 8.39 -12.33
N THR A 299 -6.07 9.40 -12.51
CA THR A 299 -7.14 9.70 -11.56
C THR A 299 -8.51 9.63 -12.22
N LYS A 300 -9.43 8.88 -11.61
CA LYS A 300 -10.78 8.71 -12.15
C LYS A 300 -11.80 8.26 -11.10
N VAL A 301 -13.04 8.70 -11.24
CA VAL A 301 -14.20 8.09 -10.58
C VAL A 301 -15.13 7.48 -11.61
N TYR A 302 -15.62 6.28 -11.34
CA TYR A 302 -16.56 5.57 -12.21
C TYR A 302 -17.36 4.55 -11.41
N ASN A 303 -18.40 3.97 -12.01
CA ASN A 303 -19.16 2.89 -11.40
C ASN A 303 -18.74 1.54 -11.98
N TRP A 304 -18.70 0.52 -11.13
CA TRP A 304 -18.56 -0.88 -11.51
C TRP A 304 -19.26 -1.76 -10.47
N CYS A 305 -19.95 -2.82 -10.90
CA CYS A 305 -20.71 -3.70 -10.01
C CYS A 305 -21.66 -2.93 -9.05
N GLU A 306 -22.28 -1.87 -9.59
CA GLU A 306 -23.20 -0.98 -8.85
C GLU A 306 -22.61 -0.30 -7.59
N ILE A 307 -21.27 -0.25 -7.47
CA ILE A 307 -20.53 0.52 -6.47
C ILE A 307 -19.68 1.60 -7.15
N THR A 308 -19.30 2.63 -6.40
CA THR A 308 -18.43 3.70 -6.87
C THR A 308 -16.96 3.31 -6.68
N ILE A 309 -16.17 3.52 -7.73
CA ILE A 309 -14.75 3.22 -7.81
C ILE A 309 -13.96 4.51 -7.84
N PHE A 310 -12.90 4.58 -7.03
CA PHE A 310 -12.00 5.72 -6.91
C PHE A 310 -10.59 5.28 -7.29
N ASN A 311 -10.21 5.59 -8.51
CA ASN A 311 -8.84 5.46 -8.96
C ASN A 311 -8.04 6.65 -8.43
N SER A 312 -7.25 6.41 -7.39
CA SER A 312 -6.47 7.46 -6.74
C SER A 312 -5.17 7.69 -7.47
N GLY A 313 -4.76 8.96 -7.52
CA GLY A 313 -3.60 9.37 -8.30
C GLY A 313 -2.28 8.87 -7.73
N SER A 314 -1.21 9.17 -8.43
CA SER A 314 0.16 8.84 -8.05
C SER A 314 1.08 10.06 -8.11
N PRO A 315 2.27 10.00 -7.49
CA PRO A 315 3.34 10.92 -7.84
C PRO A 315 3.57 10.91 -9.35
N TYR A 316 3.86 12.07 -9.92
CA TYR A 316 4.10 12.14 -11.36
C TYR A 316 5.37 11.38 -11.74
N HIS A 317 5.35 10.71 -12.89
CA HIS A 317 6.46 9.94 -13.43
C HIS A 317 6.97 10.64 -14.70
N ASP A 318 8.14 11.29 -14.63
CA ASP A 318 8.76 12.03 -15.74
C ASP A 318 9.51 11.11 -16.71
N ASP A 319 8.86 10.04 -17.15
CA ASP A 319 9.38 9.23 -18.24
C ASP A 319 8.43 9.21 -19.44
N LYS A 320 8.99 9.01 -20.63
CA LYS A 320 8.23 9.03 -21.89
C LYS A 320 7.13 7.96 -21.97
N ILE A 321 7.13 6.96 -21.09
CA ILE A 321 6.12 5.90 -21.04
C ILE A 321 4.94 6.38 -20.18
N HIS A 322 5.22 7.02 -19.05
CA HIS A 322 4.26 7.47 -18.07
C HIS A 322 3.65 8.85 -18.33
N THR A 323 4.22 9.65 -19.25
CA THR A 323 3.56 10.88 -19.79
C THR A 323 2.15 10.65 -20.36
N SER A 324 1.78 9.40 -20.66
CA SER A 324 0.45 9.05 -21.16
C SER A 324 -0.64 8.95 -20.08
N TYR A 325 -0.27 8.86 -18.80
CA TYR A 325 -1.23 8.64 -17.71
C TYR A 325 -1.75 9.94 -17.09
N ASN A 326 -0.90 10.98 -17.00
CA ASN A 326 -1.27 12.33 -16.57
C ASN A 326 -0.80 13.35 -17.61
N GLU A 327 -1.69 13.71 -18.55
CA GLU A 327 -1.39 14.61 -19.69
C GLU A 327 -0.92 16.01 -19.26
N ASP A 328 -1.20 16.40 -18.02
CA ASP A 328 -0.85 17.72 -17.47
C ASP A 328 0.44 17.72 -16.63
N PHE A 329 1.16 16.59 -16.56
CA PHE A 329 2.45 16.47 -15.89
C PHE A 329 2.41 16.81 -14.39
N ARG A 330 1.26 16.53 -13.74
CA ARG A 330 1.05 16.80 -12.32
C ARG A 330 1.03 15.51 -11.51
N GLY A 331 1.62 15.55 -10.31
CA GLY A 331 1.43 14.50 -9.32
C GLY A 331 0.08 14.68 -8.65
N ARG A 332 -0.51 13.58 -8.18
CA ARG A 332 -1.93 13.55 -7.77
C ARG A 332 -2.14 12.72 -6.52
N PHE A 333 -3.12 13.11 -5.74
CA PHE A 333 -3.73 12.32 -4.67
C PHE A 333 -5.20 12.71 -4.53
N THR A 334 -5.98 11.87 -3.86
CA THR A 334 -7.40 12.10 -3.63
C THR A 334 -7.61 12.47 -2.17
N LEU A 335 -8.32 13.56 -1.90
CA LEU A 335 -8.82 13.86 -0.56
C LEU A 335 -10.26 13.36 -0.44
N PHE A 336 -10.55 12.67 0.66
CA PHE A 336 -11.87 12.12 0.95
C PHE A 336 -12.44 12.75 2.20
N ARG A 337 -13.76 12.92 2.22
CA ARG A 337 -14.52 13.21 3.43
C ARG A 337 -15.76 12.34 3.51
N ILE A 338 -15.90 11.65 4.63
CA ILE A 338 -17.08 10.83 4.93
C ILE A 338 -17.80 11.47 6.10
N THR A 339 -19.07 11.81 5.88
CA THR A 339 -19.95 12.33 6.94
C THR A 339 -21.21 11.50 7.02
N GLN A 340 -21.76 11.37 8.22
CA GLN A 340 -23.07 10.78 8.44
C GLN A 340 -24.06 11.85 8.89
N ASN A 341 -25.23 11.90 8.25
CA ASN A 341 -26.29 12.82 8.64
C ASN A 341 -27.14 12.24 9.81
N ILE A 342 -28.09 13.02 10.31
CA ILE A 342 -29.00 12.60 11.40
C ILE A 342 -29.92 11.42 11.06
N THR A 343 -30.09 11.09 9.78
CA THR A 343 -30.85 9.92 9.29
C THR A 343 -29.97 8.70 9.06
N ASN A 344 -28.69 8.77 9.46
CA ASN A 344 -27.65 7.77 9.25
C ASN A 344 -27.24 7.54 7.79
N ASP A 345 -27.62 8.41 6.87
CA ASP A 345 -27.14 8.36 5.50
C ASP A 345 -25.71 8.86 5.42
N ILE A 346 -24.87 8.11 4.71
CA ILE A 346 -23.49 8.47 4.46
C ILE A 346 -23.41 9.37 3.24
N ARG A 347 -22.69 10.49 3.38
CA ARG A 347 -22.20 11.32 2.29
C ARG A 347 -20.69 11.12 2.22
N LEU A 348 -20.21 10.56 1.11
CA LEU A 348 -18.79 10.42 0.80
C LEU A 348 -18.45 11.37 -0.36
N ILE A 349 -17.50 12.26 -0.08
CA ILE A 349 -16.96 13.25 -1.02
C ILE A 349 -15.55 12.82 -1.35
N ALA A 350 -15.18 12.93 -2.62
CA ALA A 350 -13.83 12.69 -3.12
C ALA A 350 -13.43 13.86 -4.02
N VAL A 351 -12.20 14.35 -3.88
CA VAL A 351 -11.69 15.47 -4.67
C VAL A 351 -10.26 15.18 -5.10
N ASP A 352 -9.97 15.49 -6.36
CA ASP A 352 -8.62 15.47 -6.92
C ASP A 352 -7.81 16.61 -6.34
N VAL A 353 -6.63 16.30 -5.82
CA VAL A 353 -5.62 17.28 -5.51
C VAL A 353 -4.41 16.99 -6.38
N SER A 354 -3.96 17.98 -7.14
CA SER A 354 -2.83 17.85 -8.05
C SER A 354 -1.78 18.92 -7.78
N TRP A 355 -0.52 18.54 -7.91
CA TRP A 355 0.63 19.41 -7.65
C TRP A 355 1.59 19.44 -8.84
N SER A 356 2.30 20.56 -8.99
CA SER A 356 3.39 20.72 -9.95
C SER A 356 4.53 21.53 -9.35
N VAL A 357 5.75 21.17 -9.74
CA VAL A 357 6.98 21.83 -9.32
C VAL A 357 7.58 22.75 -10.37
N GLU A 358 6.87 23.01 -11.47
CA GLU A 358 7.36 23.88 -12.56
C GLU A 358 7.88 25.23 -12.04
N ASN A 359 7.26 25.77 -10.98
CA ASN A 359 7.64 27.03 -10.35
C ASN A 359 8.08 26.90 -8.88
N TYR A 360 8.25 25.67 -8.38
CA TYR A 360 8.53 25.45 -6.96
C TYR A 360 9.98 25.84 -6.60
N VAL A 361 10.10 26.59 -5.50
CA VAL A 361 11.36 26.94 -4.84
C VAL A 361 11.40 26.16 -3.54
N GLU A 362 12.42 25.31 -3.40
CA GLU A 362 12.57 24.42 -2.24
C GLU A 362 12.52 25.22 -0.91
N GLY A 363 11.60 24.81 -0.02
CA GLY A 363 11.37 25.45 1.26
C GLY A 363 10.43 26.66 1.23
N ASP A 364 9.94 27.06 0.05
CA ASP A 364 8.93 28.10 -0.13
C ASP A 364 7.62 27.50 -0.67
N ILE A 365 6.76 27.06 0.24
CA ILE A 365 5.50 26.40 -0.08
C ILE A 365 4.54 27.29 -0.88
N ASP A 366 4.71 28.62 -0.82
CA ASP A 366 3.88 29.53 -1.58
C ASP A 366 4.05 29.35 -3.10
N THR A 367 5.19 28.81 -3.51
CA THR A 367 5.55 28.56 -4.91
C THR A 367 5.14 27.17 -5.43
N LEU A 368 4.68 26.27 -4.56
CA LEU A 368 4.15 24.97 -4.98
C LEU A 368 2.78 25.18 -5.64
N ASP A 369 2.66 24.81 -6.92
CA ASP A 369 1.40 24.94 -7.66
C ASP A 369 0.48 23.79 -7.27
N LEU A 370 -0.50 24.07 -6.42
CA LEU A 370 -1.54 23.14 -6.00
C LEU A 370 -2.88 23.49 -6.65
N LYS A 371 -3.62 22.46 -7.07
CA LYS A 371 -4.97 22.59 -7.62
C LYS A 371 -5.85 21.54 -7.00
N MET A 372 -7.09 21.92 -6.76
CA MET A 372 -8.14 21.05 -6.24
C MET A 372 -9.31 21.05 -7.20
N LYS A 373 -9.91 19.89 -7.42
CA LYS A 373 -11.12 19.77 -8.24
C LYS A 373 -12.01 18.67 -7.69
N GLU A 374 -13.31 18.92 -7.66
CA GLU A 374 -14.28 17.88 -7.33
C GLU A 374 -14.18 16.68 -8.28
N TRP A 375 -14.21 15.49 -7.69
CA TRP A 375 -14.78 14.33 -8.34
C TRP A 375 -16.19 14.13 -7.82
N ASN A 376 -17.14 13.78 -8.69
CA ASN A 376 -18.47 13.40 -8.22
C ASN A 376 -18.31 12.29 -7.15
N GLY A 377 -18.83 12.50 -5.95
CA GLY A 377 -18.72 11.57 -4.81
C GLY A 377 -19.72 10.41 -4.84
N TYR A 378 -19.93 9.71 -3.72
CA TYR A 378 -20.96 8.68 -3.60
C TYR A 378 -22.31 9.27 -3.12
N PRO A 379 -23.46 8.87 -3.73
CA PRO A 379 -23.54 8.01 -4.91
C PRO A 379 -23.08 8.74 -6.17
N TYR A 380 -22.21 8.10 -6.95
CA TYR A 380 -21.74 8.68 -8.21
C TYR A 380 -22.85 8.57 -9.26
N VAL A 381 -23.32 9.73 -9.74
CA VAL A 381 -24.34 9.85 -10.78
C VAL A 381 -23.71 10.48 -12.01
N GLU A 382 -23.64 9.73 -13.12
CA GLU A 382 -23.29 10.32 -14.42
C GLU A 382 -24.47 11.14 -14.94
N TYR A 383 -24.26 12.43 -15.15
CA TYR A 383 -25.19 13.26 -15.89
C TYR A 383 -24.89 13.10 -17.38
N PHE A 384 -25.79 12.42 -18.11
CA PHE A 384 -25.73 12.23 -19.57
C PHE A 384 -26.12 13.49 -20.35
#